data_AF-S4NYR7-F1
#
_entry.id   AF-S4NYR7-F1
#
_cell.length_a   1.000
_cell.length_b   1.000
_cell.length_c   1.000
_cell.angle_alpha   90.00
_cell.angle_beta   90.00
_cell.angle_gamma   90.00
#
_symmetry.space_group_name_H-M   'P 1'
#
loop_
_entity.id
_entity.type
_entity.pdbx_description
1 polymer ?
#
loop_
_entity_poly.entity_id
_entity_poly.type
_entity_poly.pdbx_seq_one_letter_code
_entity_poly.pdbx_strand_id
1 'polypeptide(L)' 'MILGTIAPRVGGVKVYDKNLSRDEIIMDVDLFYAGDCDISFILQRIRGGIKDLQIHGMLRVVMKPLISKIPLVGGLQ' A
#
# COMPACT_ATOMS: atom_id res chain seq x y z
N MET A 1 1.32 12.59 14.41
CA MET A 1 1.07 11.26 13.82
C MET A 1 2.35 10.48 13.97
N ILE A 2 2.38 9.51 14.87
CA ILE A 2 3.51 8.58 15.00
C ILE A 2 2.99 7.29 14.42
N LEU A 3 3.51 6.91 13.23
CA LEU A 3 3.02 5.72 12.54
C LEU A 3 3.39 4.43 13.29
N GLY A 4 4.33 4.49 14.22
CA GLY A 4 4.88 3.35 14.94
C GLY A 4 6.30 3.03 14.48
N THR A 5 6.94 2.08 15.14
CA THR A 5 8.30 1.61 14.77
C THR A 5 8.29 0.29 14.00
N ILE A 6 7.14 -0.39 13.98
CA ILE A 6 6.96 -1.67 13.33
C ILE A 6 6.68 -1.43 11.83
N ALA A 7 7.51 -1.99 10.96
CA ALA A 7 7.30 -1.90 9.52
C ALA A 7 6.19 -2.88 9.05
N PRO A 8 5.44 -2.54 7.99
CA PRO A 8 4.55 -3.48 7.33
C PRO A 8 5.33 -4.67 6.78
N ARG A 9 4.74 -5.86 6.92
CA ARG A 9 5.26 -7.12 6.41
C ARG A 9 4.54 -7.48 5.13
N VAL A 10 5.29 -7.96 4.15
CA VAL A 10 4.75 -8.54 2.94
C VAL A 10 4.72 -10.05 3.12
N GLY A 11 3.52 -10.63 3.11
CA GLY A 11 3.35 -12.09 3.23
C GLY A 11 3.61 -12.79 1.89
N GLY A 12 3.06 -12.25 0.81
CA GLY A 12 3.18 -12.82 -0.52
C GLY A 12 3.02 -11.78 -1.61
N VAL A 13 3.59 -12.08 -2.78
CA VAL A 13 3.45 -11.24 -3.98
C VAL A 13 3.02 -12.13 -5.12
N LYS A 14 1.95 -11.73 -5.81
CA LYS A 14 1.42 -12.41 -6.98
C LYS A 14 1.36 -11.45 -8.15
N VAL A 15 2.17 -11.71 -9.18
CA VAL A 15 2.13 -10.95 -10.43
C VAL A 15 1.16 -11.62 -11.39
N TYR A 16 0.33 -10.82 -12.04
CA TYR A 16 -0.60 -11.30 -13.05
C TYR A 16 0.05 -11.22 -14.43
N ASP A 17 -0.13 -12.26 -15.24
CA ASP A 17 0.41 -12.40 -16.60
C ASP A 17 -0.70 -12.65 -17.64
N LYS A 18 -1.92 -12.98 -17.19
CA LYS A 18 -3.08 -13.29 -18.03
C LYS A 18 -4.05 -12.11 -18.10
N ASN A 19 -4.60 -11.86 -19.29
CA ASN A 19 -5.61 -10.82 -19.57
C ASN A 19 -5.18 -9.39 -19.22
N LEU A 20 -3.89 -9.07 -19.39
CA LEU A 20 -3.37 -7.71 -19.22
C LEU A 20 -3.06 -7.07 -20.57
N SER A 21 -3.23 -5.75 -20.62
CA SER A 21 -2.73 -4.93 -21.71
C SER A 21 -1.19 -4.98 -21.70
N ARG A 22 -0.54 -4.95 -22.87
CA ARG A 22 0.94 -5.05 -22.94
C ARG A 22 1.67 -3.87 -22.27
N ASP A 23 0.95 -2.80 -21.98
CA ASP A 23 1.41 -1.55 -21.39
C ASP A 23 1.09 -1.43 -19.88
N GLU A 24 0.68 -2.51 -19.22
CA GLU A 24 0.43 -2.52 -17.78
C GLU A 24 0.99 -3.74 -17.06
N ILE A 25 1.42 -3.55 -15.81
CA ILE A 25 1.80 -4.66 -14.90
C ILE A 25 0.91 -4.57 -13.68
N ILE A 26 0.20 -5.66 -13.38
CA ILE A 26 -0.64 -5.78 -12.19
C ILE A 26 -0.01 -6.78 -11.24
N MET A 27 0.16 -6.38 -9.99
CA MET A 27 0.64 -7.25 -8.92
C MET A 27 -0.17 -7.06 -7.65
N ASP A 28 -0.53 -8.17 -7.02
CA ASP A 28 -1.18 -8.18 -5.72
C ASP A 28 -0.14 -8.52 -4.65
N VAL A 29 -0.06 -7.67 -3.63
CA VAL A 29 0.86 -7.75 -2.51
C VAL A 29 0.04 -7.98 -1.25
N ASP A 30 0.21 -9.12 -0.62
CA ASP A 30 -0.43 -9.41 0.66
C ASP A 30 0.32 -8.69 1.78
N LEU A 31 -0.33 -7.72 2.41
CA LEU A 31 0.29 -6.78 3.35
C LEU A 31 -0.30 -6.96 4.75
N PHE A 32 0.60 -7.09 5.72
CA PHE A 32 0.30 -7.24 7.13
C PHE A 32 0.99 -6.13 7.92
N TYR A 33 0.20 -5.31 8.59
CA TYR A 33 0.67 -4.27 9.48
C TYR A 33 0.04 -4.51 10.85
N ALA A 34 0.86 -4.66 11.88
CA ALA A 34 0.41 -4.68 13.26
C ALA A 34 1.33 -3.74 14.04
N GLY A 35 1.05 -2.44 13.92
CA GLY A 35 1.90 -1.38 14.43
C GLY A 35 1.28 -0.66 15.63
N ASP A 36 2.15 -0.19 16.53
CA ASP A 36 1.87 0.66 17.69
C ASP A 36 1.58 2.12 17.27
N CYS A 37 0.83 2.30 16.19
CA CYS A 37 0.53 3.59 15.61
C CYS A 37 -0.30 4.44 16.58
N ASP A 38 0.14 5.67 16.87
CA ASP A 38 -0.63 6.68 17.61
C ASP A 38 -0.99 7.83 16.65
N ILE A 39 -2.24 7.80 16.19
CA ILE A 39 -2.84 8.84 15.37
C ILE A 39 -3.79 9.65 16.26
N SER A 40 -3.27 10.70 16.87
CA SER A 40 -4.09 11.69 17.56
C SER A 40 -4.67 12.70 16.56
N PHE A 41 -5.98 12.90 16.58
CA PHE A 41 -6.69 13.90 15.77
C PHE A 41 -7.65 14.73 16.63
N ILE A 42 -7.97 15.94 16.17
CA ILE A 42 -8.87 16.86 16.85
C ILE A 42 -9.99 17.24 15.89
N LEU A 43 -11.24 16.94 16.26
CA LEU A 43 -12.41 17.33 15.49
C LEU A 43 -13.29 18.25 16.34
N GLN A 44 -13.45 19.51 15.90
CA GLN A 44 -14.36 20.50 16.51
C GLN A 44 -14.40 20.49 18.05
N ARG A 45 -13.21 20.47 18.70
CA ARG A 45 -12.96 20.43 20.18
C ARG A 45 -12.94 19.05 20.85
N ILE A 46 -13.28 17.96 20.16
CA ILE A 46 -13.09 16.60 20.68
C ILE A 46 -11.70 16.11 20.27
N ARG A 47 -10.90 15.64 21.24
CA ARG A 47 -9.62 14.97 20.99
C ARG A 47 -9.87 13.46 20.92
N GLY A 48 -9.58 12.88 19.76
CA GLY A 48 -9.64 11.44 19.51
C GLY A 48 -8.25 10.91 19.20
N GLY A 49 -8.02 9.63 19.46
CA GLY A 49 -6.78 8.95 19.10
C GLY A 49 -7.08 7.54 18.60
N ILE A 50 -6.39 7.13 17.54
CA ILE A 50 -6.31 5.72 17.16
C ILE A 50 -5.00 5.19 17.71
N LYS A 51 -5.09 4.10 18.47
CA LYS A 51 -3.97 3.31 18.96
C LYS A 51 -4.09 1.90 18.43
N ASP A 52 -2.96 1.21 18.27
CA ASP A 52 -2.87 -0.18 17.86
C ASP A 52 -3.57 -0.47 16.52
N LEU A 53 -3.05 0.15 15.45
CA LEU A 53 -3.58 -0.03 14.10
C LEU A 53 -3.10 -1.36 13.51
N GLN A 54 -4.07 -2.23 13.23
CA GLN A 54 -3.83 -3.48 12.52
C GLN A 54 -4.48 -3.41 11.14
N ILE A 55 -3.69 -3.66 10.09
CA ILE A 55 -4.15 -3.73 8.71
C ILE A 55 -3.69 -5.06 8.15
N HIS A 56 -4.62 -5.86 7.67
CA HIS A 56 -4.33 -7.06 6.91
C HIS A 56 -5.18 -7.02 5.66
N GLY A 57 -4.54 -7.11 4.50
CA GLY A 57 -5.24 -7.20 3.24
C GLY A 57 -4.30 -7.24 2.05
N MET A 58 -4.92 -7.51 0.91
CA MET A 58 -4.25 -7.54 -0.38
C MET A 58 -4.22 -6.12 -0.97
N LEU A 59 -3.03 -5.59 -1.18
CA LEU A 59 -2.77 -4.36 -1.92
C LEU A 59 -2.53 -4.69 -3.39
N ARG A 60 -3.42 -4.22 -4.28
CA ARG A 60 -3.21 -4.30 -5.72
C ARG A 60 -2.43 -3.08 -6.20
N VAL A 61 -1.31 -3.32 -6.85
CA VAL A 61 -0.48 -2.30 -7.49
C VAL A 61 -0.60 -2.43 -9.01
N VAL A 62 -0.97 -1.34 -9.66
CA VAL A 62 -1.11 -1.24 -11.12
C VAL A 62 -0.08 -0.25 -11.65
N MET A 63 0.87 -0.75 -12.43
CA MET A 63 1.87 0.05 -13.12
C MET A 63 1.39 0.37 -14.54
N LYS A 64 1.08 1.64 -14.83
CA LYS A 64 0.62 2.09 -16.15
C LYS A 64 0.93 3.58 -16.39
N PRO A 65 1.32 4.00 -17.60
CA PRO A 65 1.71 3.18 -18.76
C PRO A 65 3.14 2.67 -18.64
N LEU A 66 3.45 1.52 -19.20
CA LEU A 66 4.83 1.11 -19.39
C LEU A 66 5.47 1.94 -20.50
N ILE A 67 6.65 2.50 -20.22
CA ILE A 67 7.40 3.36 -21.13
C ILE A 67 8.72 2.68 -21.53
N SER A 68 9.18 2.87 -22.77
CA SER A 68 10.42 2.22 -23.25
C SER A 68 11.71 2.86 -22.73
N LYS A 69 11.60 3.97 -21.99
CA LYS A 69 12.73 4.69 -21.38
C LYS A 69 12.66 4.54 -19.87
N ILE A 70 13.82 4.38 -19.22
CA ILE A 70 13.93 4.35 -17.75
C ILE A 70 13.20 5.59 -17.18
N PRO A 71 12.31 5.44 -16.17
CA PRO A 71 12.15 4.31 -15.24
C PRO A 71 11.23 3.15 -15.67
N LEU A 72 10.92 3.00 -16.96
CA LEU A 72 10.10 1.92 -17.55
C LEU A 72 8.60 1.91 -17.17
N VAL A 73 8.24 2.64 -16.11
CA VAL A 73 6.87 2.80 -15.61
C VAL A 73 6.54 4.28 -15.53
N GLY A 74 5.44 4.69 -16.15
CA GLY A 74 4.96 6.08 -16.17
C GLY A 74 4.11 6.46 -14.96
N GLY A 75 3.53 5.48 -14.26
CA GLY A 75 2.66 5.72 -13.10
C GLY A 75 2.42 4.45 -12.29
N LEU A 76 2.11 4.65 -11.01
CA LEU A 76 1.74 3.62 -10.03
C LEU A 76 0.37 3.99 -9.47
N GLN A 77 -0.54 3.01 -9.43
CA GLN A 77 -1.86 3.10 -8.80
C GLN A 77 -2.02 1.99 -7.77
#